data_AF-A0A8R7RFS1-F1
#
_entry.id   AF-A0A8R7RFS1-F1
#
_cell.length_a   1.000
_cell.length_b   1.000
_cell.length_c   1.000
_cell.angle_alpha   90.00
_cell.angle_beta   90.00
_cell.angle_gamma   90.00
#
_symmetry.space_group_name_H-M   'P 1'
#
loop_
_entity.id
_entity.type
_entity.pdbx_description
1 polymer ?
#
loop_
_entity_poly.entity_id
_entity_poly.type
_entity_poly.pdbx_seq_one_letter_code
_entity_poly.pdbx_strand_id
1 'polypeptide(L)'
;MDDELEFFAGHLSIWERSSGSKAGRFGGFEDKTTLSPLQFTHCTPGILLPHAAVTERTLQIYSFKLVGLTEQLKWPLSVYGVVAARDTVDRNRNLLFSQSRIRGQLLSGHDSYLRLTGPSRAILVGDYVDFEVELKVRDGDDEHNDTQLMCVSKRYKEANGDGEQPLLFDSPFCTAELRFEVFPTTVQLTVLSVRVVGGEFPFSSGGQVACIVSGCERVVLFDSTEKITREDEVVLDGYVPLSRNAISVEFEKGVTVEVTAYVDSGSISDLVHFPSKWCNISQDRCFICGSEVEITVAWSRVVRDKMEMLLEGYATQV
;
A
#
# COMPACT_ATOMS: atom_id res chain seq x y z
N MET A 1 -28.39 1.94 0.95
CA MET A 1 -27.58 1.44 2.08
C MET A 1 -27.92 -0.02 2.36
N ASP A 2 -29.19 -0.35 2.60
CA ASP A 2 -29.60 -1.76 2.80
C ASP A 2 -29.22 -2.66 1.62
N ASP A 3 -29.47 -2.22 0.37
CA ASP A 3 -29.09 -2.99 -0.83
C ASP A 3 -27.56 -3.19 -0.99
N GLU A 4 -26.74 -2.24 -0.54
CA GLU A 4 -25.27 -2.33 -0.59
C GLU A 4 -24.74 -3.29 0.46
N LEU A 5 -25.29 -3.21 1.68
CA LEU A 5 -25.00 -4.15 2.77
C LEU A 5 -25.44 -5.57 2.40
N GLU A 6 -26.60 -5.73 1.75
CA GLU A 6 -27.07 -7.02 1.24
C GLU A 6 -26.19 -7.55 0.11
N PHE A 7 -25.75 -6.71 -0.82
CA PHE A 7 -24.83 -7.13 -1.88
C PHE A 7 -23.46 -7.52 -1.32
N PHE A 8 -22.95 -6.78 -0.35
CA PHE A 8 -21.70 -7.10 0.33
C PHE A 8 -21.82 -8.38 1.17
N ALA A 9 -22.93 -8.58 1.90
CA ALA A 9 -23.24 -9.84 2.57
C ALA A 9 -23.38 -11.00 1.58
N GLY A 10 -23.94 -10.74 0.40
CA GLY A 10 -23.94 -11.64 -0.74
C GLY A 10 -22.51 -12.01 -1.15
N HIS A 11 -21.63 -11.03 -1.31
CA HIS A 11 -20.22 -11.25 -1.62
C HIS A 11 -19.50 -12.08 -0.54
N LEU A 12 -19.69 -11.75 0.75
CA LEU A 12 -19.20 -12.52 1.89
C LEU A 12 -19.63 -13.99 1.79
N SER A 13 -20.94 -14.22 1.64
CA SER A 13 -21.50 -15.58 1.55
C SER A 13 -20.99 -16.36 0.33
N ILE A 14 -20.80 -15.70 -0.81
CA ILE A 14 -20.21 -16.30 -2.02
C ILE A 14 -18.75 -16.64 -1.77
N TRP A 15 -18.00 -15.74 -1.13
CA TRP A 15 -16.60 -15.95 -0.81
C TRP A 15 -16.44 -17.15 0.14
N GLU A 16 -17.24 -17.23 1.20
CA GLU A 16 -17.19 -18.35 2.16
C GLU A 16 -17.46 -19.70 1.48
N ARG A 17 -18.45 -19.72 0.58
CA ARG A 17 -18.81 -20.94 -0.17
C ARG A 17 -17.80 -21.35 -1.23
N SER A 18 -17.15 -20.38 -1.89
CA SER A 18 -16.27 -20.64 -3.04
C SER A 18 -14.78 -20.72 -2.70
N SER A 19 -14.31 -19.88 -1.79
CA SER A 19 -12.91 -19.77 -1.37
C SER A 19 -12.68 -20.43 0.00
N GLY A 20 -13.60 -20.27 0.96
CA GLY A 20 -13.50 -20.90 2.29
C GLY A 20 -13.50 -22.44 2.28
N SER A 21 -14.04 -23.08 1.24
CA SER A 21 -14.10 -24.55 1.12
C SER A 21 -12.79 -25.22 0.65
N LYS A 22 -11.73 -24.46 0.32
CA LYS A 22 -10.47 -25.02 -0.20
C LYS A 22 -9.42 -25.13 0.91
N ALA A 23 -9.51 -26.24 1.66
CA ALA A 23 -8.65 -26.54 2.81
C ALA A 23 -7.17 -26.22 2.55
N GLY A 24 -6.60 -25.33 3.36
CA GLY A 24 -5.18 -24.98 3.37
C GLY A 24 -4.70 -24.01 2.29
N ARG A 25 -5.51 -23.72 1.26
CA ARG A 25 -5.12 -22.84 0.14
C ARG A 25 -5.42 -21.36 0.40
N PHE A 26 -6.51 -21.07 1.11
CA PHE A 26 -7.02 -19.72 1.38
C PHE A 26 -7.32 -19.58 2.87
N GLY A 27 -7.07 -18.39 3.43
CA GLY A 27 -7.55 -18.03 4.78
C GLY A 27 -9.04 -17.68 4.76
N GLY A 28 -9.65 -17.41 5.91
CA GLY A 28 -11.00 -16.86 6.09
C GLY A 28 -11.18 -15.49 5.44
N PHE A 29 -12.43 -14.99 5.37
CA PHE A 29 -12.70 -13.71 4.70
C PHE A 29 -11.87 -12.60 5.34
N GLU A 30 -11.88 -12.52 6.66
CA GLU A 30 -11.15 -11.51 7.41
C GLU A 30 -9.62 -11.74 7.43
N ASP A 31 -9.11 -12.87 6.91
CA ASP A 31 -7.70 -13.20 6.99
C ASP A 31 -6.85 -12.27 6.11
N LYS A 32 -5.69 -11.88 6.65
CA LYS A 32 -4.71 -11.04 5.99
C LYS A 32 -3.70 -11.91 5.24
N THR A 33 -3.08 -11.36 4.18
CA THR A 33 -1.95 -12.03 3.52
C THR A 33 -0.88 -12.32 4.56
N THR A 34 -0.35 -13.54 4.54
CA THR A 34 0.78 -13.97 5.40
C THR A 34 2.07 -14.06 4.61
N LEU A 35 2.04 -13.69 3.33
CA LEU A 35 3.20 -13.69 2.46
C LEU A 35 4.04 -12.44 2.74
N SER A 36 5.31 -12.67 3.05
CA SER A 36 6.27 -11.58 3.27
C SER A 36 6.58 -10.87 1.96
N PRO A 37 6.71 -9.53 1.96
CA PRO A 37 7.27 -8.81 0.83
C PRO A 37 8.72 -9.25 0.51
N LEU A 38 9.42 -9.84 1.47
CA LEU A 38 10.82 -10.25 1.33
C LEU A 38 11.00 -11.72 0.92
N GLN A 39 9.91 -12.42 0.57
CA GLN A 39 9.88 -13.87 0.37
C GLN A 39 10.99 -14.39 -0.57
N PHE A 40 11.29 -13.63 -1.64
CA PHE A 40 12.34 -13.97 -2.61
C PHE A 40 13.47 -12.93 -2.67
N THR A 41 13.74 -12.24 -1.54
CA THR A 41 14.85 -11.29 -1.47
C THR A 41 16.21 -11.98 -1.43
N HIS A 42 16.37 -13.04 -0.64
CA HIS A 42 17.66 -13.71 -0.50
C HIS A 42 17.80 -14.83 -1.52
N CYS A 43 18.53 -14.56 -2.60
CA CYS A 43 18.85 -15.56 -3.62
C CYS A 43 20.32 -15.96 -3.49
N THR A 44 20.58 -17.20 -3.11
CA THR A 44 21.93 -17.76 -3.10
C THR A 44 22.33 -18.17 -4.52
N PRO A 45 23.50 -17.74 -5.03
CA PRO A 45 24.00 -18.18 -6.33
C PRO A 45 24.02 -19.71 -6.43
N GLY A 46 23.49 -20.26 -7.52
CA GLY A 46 23.40 -21.71 -7.76
C GLY A 46 22.15 -22.39 -7.20
N ILE A 47 21.32 -21.71 -6.41
CA ILE A 47 19.99 -22.20 -6.04
C ILE A 47 18.98 -21.68 -7.06
N LEU A 48 18.24 -22.59 -7.68
CA LEU A 48 17.11 -22.22 -8.53
C LEU A 48 15.98 -21.70 -7.64
N LEU A 49 15.46 -20.53 -8.00
CA LEU A 49 14.25 -20.02 -7.37
C LEU A 49 13.06 -20.93 -7.71
N PRO A 50 12.05 -20.99 -6.83
CA PRO A 50 10.87 -21.80 -7.05
C PRO A 50 10.11 -21.32 -8.28
N HIS A 51 9.32 -22.20 -8.90
CA HIS A 51 8.51 -21.84 -10.07
C HIS A 51 7.48 -20.75 -9.75
N ALA A 52 7.08 -20.67 -8.48
CA ALA A 52 6.23 -19.62 -7.93
C ALA A 52 6.90 -18.23 -7.86
N ALA A 53 8.22 -18.10 -8.05
CA ALA A 53 8.94 -16.81 -8.02
C ALA A 53 9.01 -16.16 -9.41
N VAL A 54 8.17 -15.15 -9.63
CA VAL A 54 7.86 -14.63 -10.97
C VAL A 54 8.07 -13.14 -11.13
N THR A 55 8.08 -12.69 -12.37
CA THR A 55 8.03 -11.27 -12.75
C THR A 55 6.88 -11.03 -13.70
N GLU A 56 5.68 -11.22 -13.17
CA GLU A 56 4.42 -11.12 -13.90
C GLU A 56 3.77 -9.76 -13.68
N ARG A 57 2.50 -9.65 -14.11
CA ARG A 57 1.74 -8.41 -14.01
C ARG A 57 1.36 -8.13 -12.57
N THR A 58 1.55 -6.89 -12.14
CA THR A 58 1.10 -6.44 -10.81
C THR A 58 0.52 -5.05 -10.85
N LEU A 59 -0.33 -4.73 -9.87
CA LEU A 59 -0.81 -3.38 -9.64
C LEU A 59 0.16 -2.60 -8.75
N GLN A 60 0.37 -1.34 -9.08
CA GLN A 60 0.93 -0.34 -8.19
C GLN A 60 -0.17 0.62 -7.73
N ILE A 61 -0.51 0.59 -6.44
CA ILE A 61 -1.53 1.47 -5.86
C ILE A 61 -0.93 2.82 -5.51
N TYR A 62 -1.47 3.89 -6.09
CA TYR A 62 -1.03 5.26 -5.85
C TYR A 62 -1.86 5.95 -4.78
N SER A 63 -3.18 5.97 -4.93
CA SER A 63 -4.04 6.71 -4.00
C SER A 63 -5.46 6.16 -3.94
N PHE A 64 -6.13 6.49 -2.83
CA PHE A 64 -7.56 6.29 -2.64
C PHE A 64 -8.14 7.61 -2.14
N LYS A 65 -9.05 8.20 -2.92
CA LYS A 65 -9.56 9.56 -2.68
C LYS A 65 -11.07 9.56 -2.59
N LEU A 66 -11.62 10.26 -1.60
CA LEU A 66 -13.06 10.56 -1.56
C LEU A 66 -13.37 11.82 -2.38
N VAL A 67 -14.38 11.73 -3.24
CA VAL A 67 -14.84 12.79 -4.12
C VAL A 67 -16.37 12.88 -4.12
N GLY A 68 -16.92 14.02 -4.52
CA GLY A 68 -18.38 14.18 -4.69
C GLY A 68 -19.19 13.98 -3.41
N LEU A 69 -18.70 14.47 -2.27
CA LEU A 69 -19.43 14.38 -0.99
C LEU A 69 -20.78 15.10 -1.11
N THR A 70 -21.86 14.40 -0.73
CA THR A 70 -23.21 14.95 -0.69
C THR A 70 -23.40 15.90 0.50
N GLU A 71 -24.45 16.74 0.46
CA GLU A 71 -24.77 17.70 1.52
C GLU A 71 -25.13 17.07 2.87
N GLN A 72 -25.32 15.74 2.90
CA GLN A 72 -25.68 14.98 4.10
C GLN A 72 -24.50 14.81 5.07
N LEU A 73 -23.26 14.81 4.54
CA LEU A 73 -22.04 14.75 5.33
C LEU A 73 -21.26 16.06 5.17
N LYS A 74 -20.68 16.53 6.27
CA LYS A 74 -19.92 17.78 6.28
C LYS A 74 -18.49 17.52 6.70
N TRP A 75 -17.55 18.10 5.95
CA TRP A 75 -16.16 18.15 6.36
C TRP A 75 -15.99 18.89 7.69
N PRO A 76 -15.01 18.52 8.52
CA PRO A 76 -14.10 17.38 8.36
C PRO A 76 -14.75 16.04 8.74
N LEU A 77 -14.30 14.94 8.13
CA LEU A 77 -14.80 13.59 8.40
C LEU A 77 -13.75 12.78 9.14
N SER A 78 -14.13 12.14 10.25
CA SER A 78 -13.27 11.16 10.92
C SER A 78 -13.57 9.76 10.35
N VAL A 79 -12.76 9.33 9.38
CA VAL A 79 -12.98 8.10 8.61
C VAL A 79 -12.14 6.94 9.17
N TYR A 80 -12.76 5.79 9.35
CA TYR A 80 -12.09 4.56 9.75
C TYR A 80 -12.66 3.34 9.00
N GLY A 81 -12.00 2.19 9.13
CA GLY A 81 -12.38 0.96 8.44
C GLY A 81 -11.25 0.38 7.61
N VAL A 82 -11.59 -0.36 6.56
CA VAL A 82 -10.67 -1.17 5.76
C VAL A 82 -10.85 -0.89 4.26
N VAL A 83 -9.72 -0.78 3.55
CA VAL A 83 -9.64 -0.94 2.11
C VAL A 83 -8.64 -2.05 1.83
N ALA A 84 -9.03 -3.08 1.08
CA ALA A 84 -8.17 -4.22 0.80
C ALA A 84 -8.22 -4.64 -0.67
N ALA A 85 -7.11 -5.21 -1.14
CA ALA A 85 -7.05 -5.93 -2.40
C ALA A 85 -6.92 -7.44 -2.14
N ARG A 86 -7.54 -8.26 -2.99
CA ARG A 86 -7.43 -9.72 -2.98
C ARG A 86 -7.06 -10.17 -4.38
N ASP A 87 -5.85 -10.71 -4.51
CA ASP A 87 -5.40 -11.37 -5.72
C ASP A 87 -5.55 -12.90 -5.62
N THR A 88 -5.15 -13.59 -6.67
CA THR A 88 -5.27 -15.04 -6.75
C THR A 88 -4.19 -15.80 -5.99
N VAL A 89 -3.19 -15.12 -5.42
CA VAL A 89 -2.00 -15.75 -4.82
C VAL A 89 -2.38 -16.51 -3.54
N ASP A 90 -3.10 -15.84 -2.64
CA ASP A 90 -3.61 -16.42 -1.39
C ASP A 90 -5.06 -16.01 -1.06
N ARG A 91 -5.69 -15.14 -1.88
CA ARG A 91 -7.06 -14.60 -1.71
C ARG A 91 -7.35 -13.92 -0.36
N ASN A 92 -6.32 -13.73 0.45
CA ASN A 92 -6.41 -13.03 1.72
C ASN A 92 -6.37 -11.52 1.49
N ARG A 93 -6.77 -10.74 2.49
CA ARG A 93 -6.72 -9.28 2.42
C ARG A 93 -5.29 -8.79 2.41
N ASN A 94 -4.91 -8.17 1.30
CA ASN A 94 -3.75 -7.30 1.20
C ASN A 94 -4.21 -5.87 1.51
N LEU A 95 -4.05 -5.44 2.76
CA LEU A 95 -4.62 -4.20 3.26
C LEU A 95 -3.94 -3.00 2.60
N LEU A 96 -4.73 -2.10 2.04
CA LEU A 96 -4.28 -0.80 1.51
C LEU A 96 -4.46 0.30 2.54
N PHE A 97 -5.57 0.26 3.28
CA PHE A 97 -5.91 1.14 4.40
C PHE A 97 -6.56 0.31 5.50
N SER A 98 -6.22 0.59 6.76
CA SER A 98 -6.79 -0.06 7.93
C SER A 98 -6.68 0.84 9.14
N GLN A 99 -7.78 1.48 9.54
CA GLN A 99 -7.85 2.28 10.76
C GLN A 99 -8.96 1.78 11.66
N SER A 100 -8.64 1.63 12.95
CA SER A 100 -9.66 1.43 13.99
C SER A 100 -10.46 2.71 14.22
N ARG A 101 -11.68 2.60 14.77
CA ARG A 101 -12.52 3.74 15.16
C ARG A 101 -11.79 4.79 16.01
N ILE A 102 -10.97 4.34 16.97
CA ILE A 102 -10.22 5.23 17.88
C ILE A 102 -9.15 6.04 17.13
N ARG A 103 -8.59 5.47 16.06
CA ARG A 103 -7.52 6.05 15.22
C ARG A 103 -8.05 6.57 13.89
N GLY A 104 -9.33 6.93 13.81
CA GLY A 104 -9.95 7.43 12.60
C GLY A 104 -9.15 8.58 11.99
N GLN A 105 -8.92 8.52 10.68
CA GLN A 105 -8.22 9.56 9.95
C GLN A 105 -9.15 10.76 9.75
N LEU A 106 -8.70 11.95 10.13
CA LEU A 106 -9.41 13.18 9.83
C LEU A 106 -9.15 13.57 8.37
N LEU A 107 -10.22 13.63 7.58
CA LEU A 107 -10.21 14.09 6.20
C LEU A 107 -10.88 15.46 6.11
N SER A 108 -10.44 16.27 5.14
CA SER A 108 -10.98 17.61 4.90
C SER A 108 -11.29 17.83 3.42
N GLY A 109 -12.00 18.92 3.10
CA GLY A 109 -12.28 19.27 1.70
C GLY A 109 -11.03 19.56 0.87
N HIS A 110 -9.90 19.90 1.51
CA HIS A 110 -8.62 20.15 0.83
C HIS A 110 -7.72 18.91 0.77
N ASP A 111 -7.91 17.96 1.70
CA ASP A 111 -7.18 16.70 1.78
C ASP A 111 -8.17 15.55 2.07
N SER A 112 -8.67 14.95 0.99
CA SER A 112 -9.64 13.86 1.02
C SER A 112 -9.03 12.49 0.70
N TYR A 113 -7.70 12.36 0.79
CA TYR A 113 -6.98 11.13 0.52
C TYR A 113 -6.84 10.27 1.77
N LEU A 114 -7.08 8.96 1.64
CA LEU A 114 -6.73 8.02 2.69
C LEU A 114 -5.21 7.85 2.77
N ARG A 115 -4.67 7.87 3.99
CA ARG A 115 -3.26 7.56 4.27
C ARG A 115 -3.08 6.05 4.16
N LEU A 116 -2.70 5.60 2.97
CA LEU A 116 -2.50 4.18 2.67
C LEU A 116 -1.30 3.62 3.46
N THR A 117 -1.51 2.49 4.12
CA THR A 117 -0.48 1.76 4.88
C THR A 117 0.03 0.51 4.17
N GLY A 118 -0.55 0.19 3.01
CA GLY A 118 -0.09 -0.91 2.19
C GLY A 118 -0.11 -0.60 0.70
N PRO A 119 0.02 -1.63 -0.15
CA PRO A 119 -0.14 -3.05 0.21
C PRO A 119 1.04 -3.60 1.04
N SER A 120 0.85 -4.76 1.67
CA SER A 120 1.91 -5.49 2.41
C SER A 120 2.85 -6.27 1.49
N ARG A 121 2.43 -6.54 0.25
CA ARG A 121 3.21 -7.16 -0.83
C ARG A 121 2.63 -6.73 -2.19
N ALA A 122 3.35 -6.95 -3.29
CA ALA A 122 2.85 -6.72 -4.64
C ALA A 122 1.54 -7.48 -4.87
N ILE A 123 0.61 -6.82 -5.59
CA ILE A 123 -0.72 -7.35 -5.91
C ILE A 123 -0.65 -7.95 -7.31
N LEU A 124 -0.71 -9.27 -7.42
CA LEU A 124 -0.58 -9.98 -8.70
C LEU A 124 -1.86 -9.86 -9.53
N VAL A 125 -1.73 -9.47 -10.80
CA VAL A 125 -2.83 -9.48 -11.76
C VAL A 125 -2.80 -10.81 -12.52
N GLY A 126 -3.40 -11.84 -11.91
CA GLY A 126 -3.69 -13.11 -12.56
C GLY A 126 -4.93 -12.99 -13.46
N ASP A 127 -6.04 -13.57 -13.02
CA ASP A 127 -7.33 -13.47 -13.73
C ASP A 127 -8.10 -12.18 -13.39
N TYR A 128 -8.01 -11.75 -12.13
CA TYR A 128 -8.68 -10.59 -11.57
C TYR A 128 -8.09 -10.21 -10.22
N VAL A 129 -8.40 -8.98 -9.78
CA VAL A 129 -8.17 -8.52 -8.40
C VAL A 129 -9.51 -8.05 -7.85
N ASP A 130 -9.91 -8.56 -6.69
CA ASP A 130 -11.09 -8.07 -5.98
C ASP A 130 -10.66 -6.97 -5.00
N PHE A 131 -11.31 -5.82 -5.07
CA PHE A 131 -11.17 -4.74 -4.10
C PHE A 131 -12.36 -4.71 -3.16
N GLU A 132 -12.07 -4.51 -1.88
CA GLU A 132 -13.03 -4.49 -0.77
C GLU A 132 -12.89 -3.14 -0.06
N VAL A 133 -14.01 -2.44 0.13
CA VAL A 133 -14.06 -1.14 0.81
C VAL A 133 -15.15 -1.18 1.86
N GLU A 134 -14.74 -1.05 3.12
CA GLU A 134 -15.62 -0.94 4.28
C GLU A 134 -15.18 0.27 5.09
N LEU A 135 -15.83 1.42 4.88
CA LEU A 135 -15.49 2.68 5.53
C LEU A 135 -16.69 3.21 6.31
N LYS A 136 -16.41 3.77 7.48
CA LYS A 136 -17.37 4.43 8.37
C LYS A 136 -16.87 5.82 8.75
N VAL A 137 -17.79 6.73 9.01
CA VAL A 137 -17.52 8.02 9.63
C VAL A 137 -17.91 7.95 11.10
N ARG A 138 -16.96 8.27 11.98
CA ARG A 138 -17.21 8.36 13.42
C ARG A 138 -18.15 9.53 13.72
N ASP A 139 -19.21 9.27 14.49
CA ASP A 139 -20.08 10.31 15.03
C ASP A 139 -20.14 10.21 16.57
N GLY A 140 -19.48 11.17 17.24
CA GLY A 140 -19.37 11.19 18.68
C GLY A 140 -18.67 9.97 19.28
N ASP A 141 -19.08 9.59 20.49
CA ASP A 141 -18.42 8.54 21.26
C ASP A 141 -19.06 7.15 21.11
N ASP A 142 -20.33 7.09 20.75
CA ASP A 142 -21.07 5.83 20.57
C ASP A 142 -20.97 5.33 19.12
N GLU A 143 -20.46 4.09 18.93
CA GLU A 143 -20.33 3.47 17.61
C GLU A 143 -21.68 3.30 16.89
N HIS A 144 -22.80 3.21 17.62
CA HIS A 144 -24.13 3.09 17.01
C HIS A 144 -24.57 4.34 16.24
N ASN A 145 -23.93 5.48 16.48
CA ASN A 145 -24.18 6.71 15.74
C ASN A 145 -23.31 6.83 14.48
N ASP A 146 -22.29 5.98 14.35
CA ASP A 146 -21.38 6.05 13.21
C ASP A 146 -22.12 5.76 11.91
N THR A 147 -21.80 6.54 10.88
CA THR A 147 -22.43 6.41 9.57
C THR A 147 -21.61 5.48 8.69
N GLN A 148 -22.22 4.44 8.13
CA GLN A 148 -21.57 3.62 7.09
C GLN A 148 -21.38 4.49 5.85
N LEU A 149 -20.12 4.84 5.55
CA LEU A 149 -19.78 5.67 4.41
C LEU A 149 -19.83 4.85 3.12
N MET A 150 -19.24 3.67 3.15
CA MET A 150 -19.12 2.79 1.98
C MET A 150 -18.96 1.34 2.43
N CYS A 151 -19.66 0.41 1.79
CA CYS A 151 -19.53 -1.03 2.00
C CYS A 151 -19.72 -1.72 0.66
N VAL A 152 -18.63 -1.90 -0.09
CA VAL A 152 -18.70 -2.34 -1.50
C VAL A 152 -17.50 -3.23 -1.86
N SER A 153 -17.74 -4.16 -2.77
CA SER A 153 -16.68 -4.93 -3.42
C SER A 153 -16.73 -4.72 -4.94
N LYS A 154 -15.56 -4.62 -5.57
CA LYS A 154 -15.46 -4.46 -7.03
C LYS A 154 -14.32 -5.30 -7.59
N ARG A 155 -14.62 -6.01 -8.68
CA ARG A 155 -13.66 -6.85 -9.38
C ARG A 155 -13.00 -6.09 -10.53
N TYR A 156 -11.68 -6.01 -10.50
CA TYR A 156 -10.87 -5.53 -11.61
C TYR A 156 -10.45 -6.68 -12.52
N LYS A 157 -10.58 -6.49 -13.85
CA LYS A 157 -10.12 -7.39 -14.92
C LYS A 157 -9.50 -6.56 -16.04
N GLU A 158 -8.34 -6.99 -16.53
CA GLU A 158 -7.54 -6.26 -17.53
C GLU A 158 -8.20 -6.14 -18.93
N ALA A 159 -9.30 -6.85 -19.18
CA ALA A 159 -9.96 -6.89 -20.50
C ALA A 159 -10.62 -5.57 -20.96
N ASN A 160 -10.63 -4.51 -20.15
CA ASN A 160 -11.40 -3.30 -20.42
C ASN A 160 -10.64 -2.15 -21.09
N GLY A 161 -9.33 -2.23 -21.33
CA GLY A 161 -8.58 -1.10 -21.89
C GLY A 161 -8.51 0.15 -20.98
N ASP A 162 -8.95 0.01 -19.72
CA ASP A 162 -9.08 1.08 -18.72
C ASP A 162 -7.79 1.36 -17.93
N GLY A 163 -6.61 0.98 -18.45
CA GLY A 163 -5.34 1.00 -17.69
C GLY A 163 -4.93 2.36 -17.09
N GLU A 164 -5.56 3.46 -17.51
CA GLU A 164 -5.27 4.81 -17.07
C GLU A 164 -6.40 5.46 -16.22
N GLN A 165 -7.59 4.86 -16.17
CA GLN A 165 -8.74 5.43 -15.45
C GLN A 165 -8.81 4.92 -14.01
N PRO A 166 -9.18 5.77 -13.03
CA PRO A 166 -9.37 5.34 -11.66
C PRO A 166 -10.53 4.33 -11.57
N LEU A 167 -10.38 3.34 -10.70
CA LEU A 167 -11.48 2.45 -10.35
C LEU A 167 -12.40 3.18 -9.36
N LEU A 168 -13.63 3.44 -9.79
CA LEU A 168 -14.64 4.16 -9.00
C LEU A 168 -15.44 3.22 -8.09
N PHE A 169 -15.72 3.69 -6.88
CA PHE A 169 -16.61 3.06 -5.91
C PHE A 169 -17.67 4.08 -5.51
N ASP A 170 -18.93 3.81 -5.83
CA ASP A 170 -20.03 4.72 -5.52
C ASP A 170 -20.71 4.33 -4.22
N SER A 171 -21.20 5.34 -3.49
CA SER A 171 -22.06 5.19 -2.32
C SER A 171 -23.10 6.32 -2.34
N PRO A 172 -24.16 6.27 -1.53
CA PRO A 172 -25.13 7.35 -1.44
C PRO A 172 -24.55 8.68 -0.95
N PHE A 173 -23.39 8.65 -0.27
CA PHE A 173 -22.79 9.84 0.35
C PHE A 173 -21.63 10.43 -0.44
N CYS A 174 -20.88 9.62 -1.18
CA CYS A 174 -19.73 10.05 -1.97
C CYS A 174 -19.31 8.98 -3.00
N THR A 175 -18.43 9.34 -3.91
CA THR A 175 -17.67 8.40 -4.75
C THR A 175 -16.23 8.32 -4.22
N ALA A 176 -15.61 7.15 -4.28
CA ALA A 176 -14.19 6.99 -4.06
C ALA A 176 -13.46 6.61 -5.35
N GLU A 177 -12.31 7.23 -5.57
CA GLU A 177 -11.42 6.98 -6.70
C GLU A 177 -10.18 6.21 -6.21
N LEU A 178 -10.00 4.98 -6.71
CA LEU A 178 -8.76 4.23 -6.53
C LEU A 178 -7.89 4.41 -7.78
N ARG A 179 -6.71 5.03 -7.61
CA ARG A 179 -5.71 5.19 -8.66
C ARG A 179 -4.64 4.12 -8.54
N PHE A 180 -4.38 3.43 -9.65
CA PHE A 180 -3.30 2.46 -9.77
C PHE A 180 -2.80 2.39 -11.21
N GLU A 181 -1.66 1.74 -11.40
CA GLU A 181 -1.11 1.38 -12.71
C GLU A 181 -0.80 -0.11 -12.75
N VAL A 182 -0.88 -0.70 -13.95
CA VAL A 182 -0.56 -2.11 -14.19
C VAL A 182 0.80 -2.17 -14.85
N PHE A 183 1.73 -2.89 -14.23
CA PHE A 183 3.04 -3.14 -14.81
C PHE A 183 3.10 -4.52 -15.44
N PRO A 184 3.56 -4.64 -16.71
CA PRO A 184 3.52 -5.90 -17.45
C PRO A 184 4.51 -6.95 -16.91
N THR A 185 5.70 -6.50 -16.51
CA THR A 185 6.79 -7.32 -16.00
C THR A 185 7.34 -6.65 -14.75
N THR A 186 7.17 -7.26 -13.58
CA THR A 186 7.43 -6.57 -12.31
C THR A 186 8.45 -7.25 -11.43
N VAL A 187 9.13 -6.45 -10.64
CA VAL A 187 9.78 -6.88 -9.41
C VAL A 187 9.19 -6.09 -8.26
N GLN A 188 9.17 -6.69 -7.08
CA GLN A 188 8.75 -5.99 -5.89
C GLN A 188 9.96 -5.31 -5.24
N LEU A 189 9.77 -4.04 -4.92
CA LEU A 189 10.66 -3.26 -4.09
C LEU A 189 10.07 -3.17 -2.68
N THR A 190 10.91 -3.34 -1.67
CA THR A 190 10.56 -3.10 -0.27
C THR A 190 11.56 -2.14 0.33
N VAL A 191 11.11 -0.95 0.71
CA VAL A 191 11.97 0.03 1.40
C VAL A 191 12.15 -0.45 2.84
N LEU A 192 13.34 -0.96 3.16
CA LEU A 192 13.65 -1.51 4.47
C LEU A 192 13.88 -0.40 5.48
N SER A 193 14.57 0.67 5.07
CA SER A 193 14.83 1.81 5.94
C SER A 193 15.18 3.06 5.15
N VAL A 194 14.83 4.19 5.74
CA VAL A 194 15.40 5.51 5.44
C VAL A 194 15.95 6.02 6.76
N ARG A 195 17.26 6.21 6.84
CA ARG A 195 17.95 6.52 8.09
C ARG A 195 18.89 7.71 7.90
N VAL A 196 18.78 8.70 8.78
CA VAL A 196 19.75 9.78 8.90
C VAL A 196 21.00 9.21 9.59
N VAL A 197 22.13 9.21 8.87
CA VAL A 197 23.41 8.62 9.34
C VAL A 197 24.49 9.66 9.64
N GLY A 198 24.27 10.90 9.23
CA GLY A 198 25.15 12.03 9.54
C GLY A 198 24.42 13.37 9.44
N GLY A 199 24.86 14.35 10.23
CA GLY A 199 24.22 15.66 10.31
C GLY A 199 23.06 15.72 11.32
N GLU A 200 22.28 16.80 11.25
CA GLU A 200 21.07 16.96 12.07
C GLU A 200 19.88 16.24 11.42
N PHE A 201 18.76 16.10 12.14
CA PHE A 201 17.59 15.47 11.55
C PHE A 201 16.89 16.45 10.58
N PRO A 202 16.76 16.12 9.28
CA PRO A 202 16.38 17.11 8.26
C PRO A 202 14.88 17.45 8.25
N PHE A 203 14.04 16.73 9.01
CA PHE A 203 12.58 16.90 9.03
C PHE A 203 12.08 17.71 10.23
N SER A 204 12.89 18.67 10.68
CA SER A 204 12.58 19.52 11.82
C SER A 204 11.35 20.41 11.61
N SER A 205 10.84 20.55 10.38
CA SER A 205 9.59 21.25 10.06
C SER A 205 8.63 20.34 9.26
N GLY A 206 8.83 19.02 9.37
CA GLY A 206 8.16 18.03 8.55
C GLY A 206 8.93 17.69 7.26
N GLY A 207 8.39 16.75 6.52
CA GLY A 207 8.92 16.34 5.23
C GLY A 207 8.18 15.15 4.64
N GLN A 208 8.69 14.66 3.52
CA GLN A 208 8.12 13.56 2.76
C GLN A 208 9.22 12.62 2.27
N VAL A 209 8.90 11.34 2.21
CA VAL A 209 9.66 10.35 1.44
C VAL A 209 8.70 9.72 0.45
N ALA A 210 9.07 9.71 -0.83
CA ALA A 210 8.26 9.11 -1.88
C ALA A 210 9.12 8.30 -2.86
N CYS A 211 8.55 7.25 -3.43
CA CYS A 211 9.10 6.59 -4.59
C CYS A 211 8.42 7.10 -5.86
N ILE A 212 9.21 7.57 -6.82
CA ILE A 212 8.76 7.92 -8.16
C ILE A 212 8.86 6.65 -9.01
N VAL A 213 7.70 6.18 -9.48
CA VAL A 213 7.56 5.01 -10.34
C VAL A 213 7.07 5.47 -11.72
N SER A 214 7.54 4.82 -12.78
CA SER A 214 7.20 5.19 -14.17
C SER A 214 7.56 6.63 -14.58
N GLY A 215 8.39 7.33 -13.80
CA GLY A 215 8.85 8.69 -14.07
C GLY A 215 7.82 9.80 -13.81
N CYS A 216 6.59 9.47 -13.41
CA CYS A 216 5.51 10.46 -13.26
C CYS A 216 4.79 10.36 -11.91
N GLU A 217 4.47 9.16 -11.44
CA GLU A 217 3.60 8.97 -10.28
C GLU A 217 4.39 8.69 -9.00
N ARG A 218 3.88 9.18 -7.88
CA ARG A 218 4.53 9.11 -6.57
C ARG A 218 3.81 8.14 -5.66
N VAL A 219 4.59 7.27 -5.04
CA VAL A 219 4.16 6.43 -3.92
C VAL A 219 4.72 7.04 -2.65
N VAL A 220 3.89 7.77 -1.91
CA VAL A 220 4.29 8.40 -0.65
C VAL A 220 4.45 7.33 0.42
N LEU A 221 5.63 7.27 1.03
CA LEU A 221 5.99 6.32 2.08
C LEU A 221 5.95 6.98 3.45
N PHE A 222 6.28 8.26 3.51
CA PHE A 222 6.21 9.09 4.71
C PHE A 222 5.77 10.48 4.30
N ASP A 223 4.85 11.07 5.06
CA ASP A 223 4.49 12.49 4.94
C ASP A 223 4.06 13.00 6.30
N SER A 224 4.75 14.03 6.79
CA SER A 224 4.41 14.71 8.02
C SER A 224 4.63 16.20 7.84
N THR A 225 3.61 16.98 8.16
CA THR A 225 3.71 18.44 8.34
C THR A 225 3.97 18.80 9.81
N GLU A 226 3.91 17.81 10.71
CA GLU A 226 4.20 17.99 12.12
C GLU A 226 5.71 17.97 12.36
N LYS A 227 6.12 18.80 13.32
CA LYS A 227 7.49 18.88 13.78
C LYS A 227 7.89 17.55 14.41
N ILE A 228 8.86 16.85 13.85
CA ILE A 228 9.49 15.74 14.56
C ILE A 228 10.32 16.35 15.69
N THR A 229 9.96 16.03 16.94
CA THR A 229 10.62 16.61 18.11
C THR A 229 11.95 15.92 18.37
N ARG A 230 12.84 16.55 19.16
CA ARG A 230 14.09 15.91 19.58
C ARG A 230 13.86 14.63 20.37
N GLU A 231 12.74 14.51 21.06
CA GLU A 231 12.38 13.28 21.77
C GLU A 231 12.03 12.17 20.77
N ASP A 232 11.26 12.50 19.74
CA ASP A 232 10.96 11.58 18.63
C ASP A 232 12.24 11.15 17.91
N GLU A 233 13.16 12.09 17.64
CA GLU A 233 14.46 11.81 17.01
C GLU A 233 15.28 10.77 17.79
N VAL A 234 15.33 10.90 19.12
CA VAL A 234 16.05 9.96 19.99
C VAL A 234 15.39 8.58 19.97
N VAL A 235 14.06 8.53 19.99
CA VAL A 235 13.31 7.26 19.92
C VAL A 235 13.49 6.58 18.56
N LEU A 236 13.55 7.38 17.50
CA LEU A 236 13.65 6.90 16.13
C LEU A 236 15.06 6.45 15.77
N ASP A 237 16.12 6.77 16.52
CA ASP A 237 17.53 6.44 16.19
C ASP A 237 17.91 6.82 14.74
N GLY A 238 17.39 7.98 14.29
CA GLY A 238 17.56 8.52 12.94
C GLY A 238 16.68 7.86 11.87
N TYR A 239 15.86 6.87 12.18
CA TYR A 239 14.95 6.23 11.23
C TYR A 239 13.72 7.07 10.93
N VAL A 240 13.30 7.11 9.67
CA VAL A 240 12.03 7.73 9.26
C VAL A 240 10.90 6.71 9.38
N PRO A 241 9.79 7.03 10.07
CA PRO A 241 8.68 6.10 10.26
C PRO A 241 7.82 5.97 8.99
N LEU A 242 8.16 5.02 8.13
CA LEU A 242 7.43 4.77 6.89
C LEU A 242 6.02 4.19 7.19
N SER A 243 5.00 4.77 6.56
CA SER A 243 3.60 4.33 6.61
C SER A 243 3.32 3.09 5.76
N ARG A 244 4.05 2.93 4.65
CA ARG A 244 4.04 1.78 3.75
C ARG A 244 5.41 1.61 3.10
N ASN A 245 5.74 0.41 2.65
CA ASN A 245 7.07 0.12 2.13
C ASN A 245 7.13 -0.85 0.93
N ALA A 246 6.05 -1.56 0.59
CA ALA A 246 6.02 -2.45 -0.57
C ALA A 246 5.49 -1.74 -1.82
N ILE A 247 6.24 -1.87 -2.92
CA ILE A 247 6.03 -1.16 -4.18
C ILE A 247 6.27 -2.13 -5.34
N SER A 248 5.36 -2.15 -6.30
CA SER A 248 5.50 -2.83 -7.58
C SER A 248 6.29 -1.92 -8.52
N VAL A 249 7.38 -2.45 -9.08
CA VAL A 249 8.27 -1.70 -9.97
C VAL A 249 8.39 -2.45 -11.29
N GLU A 250 8.22 -1.73 -12.40
CA GLU A 250 8.48 -2.31 -13.72
C GLU A 250 9.96 -2.68 -13.84
N PHE A 251 10.20 -3.93 -14.21
CA PHE A 251 11.56 -4.43 -14.39
C PHE A 251 12.28 -3.62 -15.48
N GLU A 252 13.59 -3.42 -15.32
CA GLU A 252 14.48 -2.57 -16.14
C GLU A 252 14.33 -1.06 -15.93
N LYS A 253 13.16 -0.54 -15.51
CA LYS A 253 12.99 0.90 -15.25
C LYS A 253 13.56 1.35 -13.91
N GLY A 254 13.56 0.46 -12.90
CA GLY A 254 14.00 0.80 -11.55
C GLY A 254 13.05 1.78 -10.85
N VAL A 255 13.52 2.37 -9.75
CA VAL A 255 12.77 3.35 -8.95
C VAL A 255 13.66 4.52 -8.60
N THR A 256 13.08 5.71 -8.42
CA THR A 256 13.77 6.83 -7.80
C THR A 256 13.12 7.14 -6.46
N VAL A 257 13.91 7.14 -5.38
CA VAL A 257 13.46 7.57 -4.06
C VAL A 257 13.76 9.06 -3.93
N GLU A 258 12.74 9.85 -3.63
CA GLU A 258 12.87 11.26 -3.30
C GLU A 258 12.71 11.44 -1.79
N VAL A 259 13.65 12.17 -1.22
CA VAL A 259 13.61 12.62 0.17
C VAL A 259 13.42 14.13 0.16
N THR A 260 12.38 14.61 0.82
CA THR A 260 11.99 16.03 0.82
C THR A 260 11.87 16.54 2.25
N ALA A 261 12.55 17.64 2.55
CA ALA A 261 12.46 18.36 3.82
C ALA A 261 11.66 19.66 3.60
N TYR A 262 10.72 19.95 4.48
CA TYR A 262 9.99 21.21 4.47
C TYR A 262 10.80 22.28 5.21
N VAL A 263 10.87 23.48 4.65
CA VAL A 263 11.60 24.63 5.19
C VAL A 263 10.74 25.89 5.04
N ASP A 264 11.05 26.96 5.77
CA ASP A 264 10.24 28.19 5.76
C ASP A 264 10.07 28.80 4.34
N SER A 265 11.04 28.58 3.45
CA SER A 265 11.02 29.05 2.07
C SER A 265 10.42 28.06 1.04
N GLY A 266 9.89 26.91 1.49
CA GLY A 266 9.30 25.89 0.64
C GLY A 266 9.76 24.48 0.99
N SER A 267 10.40 23.80 0.06
CA SER A 267 10.92 22.45 0.29
C SER A 267 12.22 22.23 -0.46
N ILE A 268 13.10 21.41 0.11
CA ILE A 268 14.35 20.96 -0.50
C ILE A 268 14.22 19.46 -0.68
N SER A 269 14.59 18.95 -1.86
CA SER A 269 14.61 17.51 -2.12
C SER A 269 15.92 17.04 -2.72
N ASP A 270 16.24 15.78 -2.47
CA ASP A 270 17.31 15.05 -3.13
C ASP A 270 16.79 13.66 -3.59
N LEU A 271 17.43 13.11 -4.62
CA LEU A 271 16.93 11.96 -5.37
C LEU A 271 17.98 10.85 -5.42
N VAL A 272 17.54 9.61 -5.21
CA VAL A 272 18.39 8.42 -5.31
C VAL A 272 17.75 7.42 -6.26
N HIS A 273 18.45 7.06 -7.32
CA HIS A 273 17.95 6.09 -8.30
C HIS A 273 18.46 4.69 -7.98
N PHE A 274 17.54 3.73 -7.85
CA PHE A 274 17.85 2.31 -7.69
C PHE A 274 17.45 1.54 -8.96
N PRO A 275 18.44 1.03 -9.72
CA PRO A 275 18.16 0.11 -10.82
C PRO A 275 17.48 -1.15 -10.29
N SER A 276 16.48 -1.63 -11.02
CA SER A 276 15.74 -2.84 -10.63
C SER A 276 16.66 -4.05 -10.58
N LYS A 277 16.53 -4.87 -9.53
CA LYS A 277 17.16 -6.19 -9.42
C LYS A 277 16.09 -7.25 -9.28
N TRP A 278 16.42 -8.49 -9.62
CA TRP A 278 15.53 -9.64 -9.39
C TRP A 278 15.38 -9.99 -7.91
N CYS A 279 16.40 -9.66 -7.12
CA CYS A 279 16.54 -10.04 -5.71
C CYS A 279 17.69 -9.24 -5.06
N ASN A 280 17.91 -9.51 -3.78
CA ASN A 280 18.92 -8.93 -2.90
C ASN A 280 18.66 -7.48 -2.50
N ILE A 281 19.53 -7.00 -1.61
CA ILE A 281 19.46 -5.66 -1.04
C ILE A 281 20.34 -4.71 -1.86
N SER A 282 19.86 -3.49 -2.01
CA SER A 282 20.63 -2.33 -2.49
C SER A 282 20.60 -1.26 -1.42
N GLN A 283 21.68 -0.50 -1.33
CA GLN A 283 21.81 0.63 -0.42
C GLN A 283 22.49 1.76 -1.17
N ASP A 284 22.00 2.98 -0.94
CA ASP A 284 22.58 4.20 -1.50
C ASP A 284 22.20 5.39 -0.60
N ARG A 285 22.79 6.56 -0.87
CA ARG A 285 22.70 7.73 0.01
C ARG A 285 22.38 9.01 -0.76
N CYS A 286 21.69 9.93 -0.09
CA CYS A 286 21.48 11.30 -0.53
C CYS A 286 21.86 12.31 0.55
N PHE A 287 21.98 13.57 0.16
CA PHE A 287 22.37 14.65 1.07
C PHE A 287 21.32 15.77 1.05
N ILE A 288 20.67 15.98 2.18
CA ILE A 288 19.57 16.94 2.32
C ILE A 288 19.76 17.82 3.54
N CYS A 289 19.64 19.14 3.37
CA CYS A 289 19.73 20.12 4.46
C CYS A 289 20.96 19.94 5.38
N GLY A 290 22.13 19.57 4.82
CA GLY A 290 23.33 19.34 5.62
C GLY A 290 23.44 17.93 6.24
N SER A 291 22.52 17.03 5.89
CA SER A 291 22.35 15.72 6.52
C SER A 291 22.50 14.60 5.49
N GLU A 292 23.24 13.56 5.86
CA GLU A 292 23.42 12.35 5.07
C GLU A 292 22.33 11.35 5.41
N VAL A 293 21.56 10.93 4.40
CA VAL A 293 20.45 9.99 4.53
C VAL A 293 20.77 8.73 3.75
N GLU A 294 20.76 7.59 4.44
CA GLU A 294 20.97 6.27 3.87
C GLU A 294 19.62 5.58 3.62
N ILE A 295 19.44 5.09 2.39
CA ILE A 295 18.24 4.41 1.95
C ILE A 295 18.61 2.96 1.64
N THR A 296 17.93 2.02 2.30
CA THR A 296 18.13 0.59 2.07
C THR A 296 16.85 -0.02 1.50
N VAL A 297 16.97 -0.70 0.38
CA VAL A 297 15.87 -1.34 -0.32
C VAL A 297 16.16 -2.81 -0.58
N ALA A 298 15.13 -3.64 -0.49
CA ALA A 298 15.15 -5.04 -0.89
C ALA A 298 14.38 -5.23 -2.18
N TRP A 299 14.96 -6.01 -3.08
CA TRP A 299 14.29 -6.48 -4.30
C TRP A 299 13.84 -7.91 -4.11
N SER A 300 12.69 -8.28 -4.67
CA SER A 300 12.22 -9.65 -4.72
C SER A 300 11.37 -9.89 -5.96
N ARG A 301 11.36 -11.14 -6.42
CA ARG A 301 10.31 -11.62 -7.32
C ARG A 301 8.98 -11.72 -6.58
N VAL A 302 7.89 -11.74 -7.33
CA VAL A 302 6.53 -11.84 -6.79
C VAL A 302 6.16 -13.32 -6.62
N VAL A 303 5.33 -13.62 -5.63
CA VAL A 303 4.77 -14.96 -5.42
C VAL A 303 3.59 -15.16 -6.36
N ARG A 304 3.65 -16.18 -7.23
CA ARG A 304 2.55 -16.53 -8.15
C ARG A 304 1.40 -17.24 -7.44
N ASP A 305 1.73 -18.27 -6.65
CA ASP A 305 0.76 -19.10 -5.93
C ASP A 305 1.37 -19.55 -4.60
N LYS A 306 0.63 -19.32 -3.51
CA LYS A 306 1.09 -19.67 -2.16
C LYS A 306 1.26 -21.18 -1.98
N MET A 307 0.43 -22.01 -2.61
CA MET A 307 0.52 -23.46 -2.47
C MET A 307 1.66 -24.06 -3.28
N GLU A 308 1.90 -23.56 -4.49
CA GLU A 308 3.07 -23.97 -5.29
C GLU A 308 4.37 -23.70 -4.51
N MET A 309 4.48 -22.51 -3.89
CA MET A 309 5.59 -22.17 -3.00
C MET A 309 5.72 -23.16 -1.82
N LEU A 310 4.63 -23.48 -1.13
CA LEU A 310 4.64 -24.40 0.02
C LEU A 310 4.98 -25.84 -0.39
N LEU A 311 4.50 -26.31 -1.55
CA LEU A 311 4.81 -27.64 -2.09
C LEU A 311 6.29 -27.79 -2.45
N GLU A 312 6.95 -26.71 -2.86
CA GLU A 312 8.39 -26.67 -3.13
C GLU A 312 9.24 -26.49 -1.86
N GLY A 313 8.62 -26.52 -0.67
CA GLY A 313 9.33 -26.48 0.62
C GLY A 313 9.70 -25.08 1.11
N TYR A 314 9.20 -24.02 0.46
CA TYR A 314 9.41 -22.65 0.92
C TYR A 314 8.36 -22.27 1.95
N ALA A 315 8.79 -21.97 3.19
CA ALA A 315 7.91 -21.48 4.24
C ALA A 315 7.60 -19.99 4.05
N THR A 316 6.43 -19.56 4.53
CA THR A 316 6.13 -18.13 4.74
C THR A 316 7.11 -17.61 5.78
N GLN A 317 7.97 -16.66 5.41
CA GLN A 317 8.76 -15.94 6.42
C GLN A 317 7.78 -15.06 7.21
N VAL A 318 7.65 -15.32 8.52
CA VAL A 318 6.80 -14.56 9.44
C VAL A 318 7.53 -13.29 9.87
#